data_AF-A0A954QE11-F1
#
_entry.id   AF-A0A954QE11-F1
#
_cell.length_a   1.000
_cell.length_b   1.000
_cell.length_c   1.000
_cell.angle_alpha   90.00
_cell.angle_beta   90.00
_cell.angle_gamma   90.00
#
_symmetry.space_group_name_H-M   'P 1'
#
loop_
_entity.id
_entity.type
_entity.pdbx_description
1 polymer ?
#
loop_
_entity_poly.entity_id
_entity_poly.type
_entity_poly.pdbx_seq_one_letter_code
_entity_poly.pdbx_strand_id
1 'polypeptide(L)'
;QVEQRATGEEQSPSRSLELQEQSQRVRQALDQLSESDRAILILREFEECDYTTISEMLGLKVGTVRSRLHRARGHLMEELKSLDLQTGSDSSRNPSTLA
;
A
#
# COMPACT_ATOMS: atom_id res chain seq x y z
N GLN A 1 -6.62 25.35 20.28
CA GLN A 1 -5.68 24.67 21.18
C GLN A 1 -6.07 23.20 21.23
N VAL A 2 -5.34 22.34 20.54
CA VAL A 2 -5.31 20.89 20.79
C VAL A 2 -3.84 20.50 20.61
N GLU A 3 -3.07 20.63 21.68
CA GLU A 3 -1.71 20.14 21.77
C GLU A 3 -1.77 18.61 21.81
N GLN A 4 -1.56 17.98 20.65
CA GLN A 4 -1.36 16.55 20.56
C GLN A 4 -0.02 16.23 21.23
N ARG A 5 -0.07 15.86 22.51
CA ARG A 5 1.01 15.14 23.17
C ARG A 5 1.08 13.75 22.56
N ALA A 6 1.80 13.63 21.44
CA ALA A 6 2.24 12.33 20.94
C ALA A 6 3.01 11.65 22.08
N THR A 7 2.52 10.49 22.51
CA THR A 7 3.21 9.69 23.53
C THR A 7 4.59 9.30 22.98
N GLY A 8 5.62 9.21 23.83
CA GLY A 8 6.99 8.90 23.38
C GLY A 8 7.14 7.58 22.60
N GLU A 9 6.09 6.74 22.59
CA GLU A 9 5.99 5.52 21.78
C GLU A 9 5.63 5.80 20.30
N GLU A 10 4.87 6.86 20.00
CA GLU A 10 4.53 7.28 18.62
C GLU A 10 5.74 7.85 17.85
N GLN A 11 6.75 8.35 18.57
CA GLN A 11 7.97 8.93 17.99
C GLN A 11 9.21 8.05 18.19
N SER A 12 9.05 6.80 18.61
CA SER A 12 10.20 5.91 18.79
C SER A 12 10.87 5.58 17.44
N PRO A 13 12.21 5.51 17.38
CA PRO A 13 12.93 5.11 16.16
C PRO A 13 12.46 3.75 15.63
N SER A 14 12.19 2.80 16.53
CA SER A 14 11.69 1.46 16.20
C SER A 14 10.35 1.51 15.47
N ARG A 15 9.39 2.28 15.97
CA ARG A 15 8.08 2.43 15.32
C ARG A 15 8.16 3.17 13.98
N SER A 16 9.04 4.17 13.89
CA SER A 16 9.28 4.89 12.63
C SER A 16 9.84 3.95 11.56
N LEU A 17 10.76 3.06 11.94
CA LEU A 17 11.29 2.02 11.05
C LEU A 17 10.20 1.02 10.64
N GLU A 18 9.40 0.53 11.57
CA GLU A 18 8.28 -0.39 11.26
C GLU A 18 7.28 0.22 10.26
N LEU A 19 6.94 1.50 10.41
CA LEU A 19 6.06 2.21 9.49
C LEU A 19 6.70 2.40 8.11
N GLN A 20 8.01 2.68 8.07
CA GLN A 20 8.74 2.81 6.82
C GLN A 20 8.80 1.49 6.07
N GLU A 21 9.07 0.38 6.76
CA GLU A 21 9.06 -0.97 6.19
C GLU A 21 7.68 -1.35 5.65
N GLN A 22 6.61 -1.12 6.43
CA GLN A 22 5.24 -1.37 5.97
C GLN A 22 4.91 -0.57 4.71
N SER A 23 5.27 0.72 4.69
CA SER A 23 5.08 1.59 3.54
C SER A 23 5.86 1.10 2.32
N GLN A 24 7.08 0.61 2.52
CA GLN A 24 7.91 0.04 1.46
C GLN A 24 7.29 -1.24 0.89
N ARG A 25 6.76 -2.13 1.74
CA ARG A 25 6.08 -3.35 1.29
C ARG A 25 4.86 -3.03 0.43
N VAL A 26 4.03 -2.06 0.85
CA VAL A 26 2.87 -1.62 0.06
C VAL A 26 3.29 -1.05 -1.30
N ARG A 27 4.35 -0.23 -1.35
CA ARG A 27 4.87 0.31 -2.62
C ARG A 27 5.37 -0.82 -3.52
N GLN A 28 6.16 -1.75 -2.99
CA GLN A 28 6.66 -2.88 -3.76
C GLN A 28 5.53 -3.75 -4.30
N ALA A 29 4.49 -4.02 -3.51
CA ALA A 29 3.34 -4.78 -3.97
C ALA A 29 2.59 -4.05 -5.09
N LEU A 30 2.39 -2.73 -4.97
CA LEU A 30 1.79 -1.91 -6.03
C LEU A 30 2.64 -1.86 -7.32
N ASP A 31 3.97 -1.97 -7.21
CA ASP A 31 4.87 -2.01 -8.36
C ASP A 31 4.78 -3.34 -9.14
N GLN A 32 4.37 -4.44 -8.48
CA GLN A 32 4.11 -5.72 -9.16
C GLN A 32 2.77 -5.74 -9.90
N LEU A 33 1.86 -4.82 -9.60
CA LEU A 33 0.59 -4.70 -10.31
C LEU A 33 0.80 -4.15 -11.72
N SER A 34 -0.04 -4.61 -12.65
CA SER A 34 -0.13 -4.00 -13.98
C SER A 34 -0.48 -2.51 -13.84
N GLU A 35 0.00 -1.68 -14.76
CA GLU A 35 -0.28 -0.23 -14.73
C GLU A 35 -1.78 0.08 -14.67
N SER A 36 -2.59 -0.70 -15.39
CA SER A 36 -4.06 -0.56 -15.36
C SER A 36 -4.67 -0.90 -14.01
N ASP A 37 -4.16 -1.92 -13.31
CA ASP A 37 -4.68 -2.33 -12.01
C ASP A 37 -4.20 -1.40 -10.89
N ARG A 38 -2.97 -0.90 -10.99
CA ARG A 38 -2.46 0.14 -10.10
C ARG A 38 -3.25 1.45 -10.26
N ALA A 39 -3.47 1.91 -11.49
CA ALA A 39 -4.20 3.14 -11.76
C ALA A 39 -5.63 3.11 -11.19
N ILE A 40 -6.35 1.99 -11.35
CA ILE A 40 -7.73 1.89 -10.86
C ILE A 40 -7.79 1.88 -9.32
N LEU A 41 -6.78 1.30 -8.66
CA LEU A 41 -6.65 1.32 -7.20
C LEU A 41 -6.30 2.72 -6.70
N ILE A 42 -5.37 3.43 -7.36
CA ILE A 42 -5.00 4.80 -6.99
C ILE A 42 -6.22 5.71 -7.04
N LEU A 43 -6.94 5.70 -8.17
CA LEU A 43 -8.13 6.51 -8.34
C LEU A 43 -9.20 6.19 -7.28
N ARG A 44 -9.32 4.92 -6.88
CA ARG A 44 -10.35 4.51 -5.93
C ARG A 44 -9.99 4.78 -4.47
N GLU A 45 -8.78 4.43 -4.06
CA GLU A 45 -8.39 4.38 -2.65
C GLU A 45 -7.65 5.66 -2.20
N PHE A 46 -7.03 6.39 -3.13
CA PHE A 46 -6.26 7.60 -2.81
C PHE A 46 -6.98 8.86 -3.29
N GLU A 47 -7.53 8.85 -4.50
CA GLU A 47 -8.30 9.98 -5.05
C GLU A 47 -9.80 9.89 -4.71
N GLU A 48 -10.21 8.85 -3.95
CA GLU A 48 -11.59 8.60 -3.48
C GLU A 48 -12.67 8.67 -4.59
N CYS A 49 -12.30 8.43 -5.85
CA CYS A 49 -13.21 8.53 -6.98
C CYS A 49 -14.27 7.42 -6.94
N ASP A 50 -15.49 7.78 -7.34
CA ASP A 50 -16.57 6.82 -7.50
C ASP A 50 -16.40 5.99 -8.79
N TYR A 51 -17.18 4.91 -8.91
CA TYR A 51 -17.02 3.98 -10.04
C TYR A 51 -17.40 4.62 -11.38
N THR A 52 -18.29 5.63 -11.38
CA THR A 52 -18.71 6.33 -12.59
C THR A 52 -17.60 7.26 -13.07
N THR A 53 -17.00 8.04 -12.17
CA THR A 53 -15.86 8.92 -12.44
C THR A 53 -14.67 8.12 -12.98
N ILE A 54 -14.34 7.00 -12.34
CA ILE A 54 -13.28 6.09 -12.82
C ILE A 54 -13.62 5.52 -14.21
N SER A 55 -14.88 5.17 -14.44
CA SER A 55 -15.37 4.66 -15.73
C SER A 55 -15.16 5.70 -16.84
N GLU A 56 -15.47 6.97 -16.57
CA GLU A 56 -15.30 8.08 -17.50
C GLU A 56 -13.82 8.38 -17.75
N MET A 57 -13.01 8.50 -16.70
CA MET A 57 -11.58 8.81 -16.80
C MET A 57 -10.80 7.75 -17.58
N LEU A 58 -11.15 6.47 -17.43
CA LEU A 58 -10.45 5.36 -18.06
C LEU A 58 -11.13 4.86 -19.35
N GLY A 59 -12.28 5.43 -19.73
CA GLY A 59 -13.06 4.97 -20.90
C GLY A 59 -13.55 3.52 -20.79
N LEU A 60 -13.79 3.05 -19.56
CA LEU A 60 -14.26 1.69 -19.27
C LEU A 60 -15.77 1.67 -19.02
N LYS A 61 -16.36 0.48 -18.90
CA LYS A 61 -17.73 0.33 -18.36
C LYS A 61 -17.66 0.24 -16.83
N VAL A 62 -18.65 0.76 -16.11
CA VAL A 62 -18.75 0.65 -14.65
C VAL A 62 -18.65 -0.81 -14.16
N GLY A 63 -19.26 -1.77 -14.89
CA GLY A 63 -19.11 -3.20 -14.58
C GLY A 63 -17.67 -3.72 -14.74
N THR A 64 -16.92 -3.18 -15.71
CA THR A 64 -15.49 -3.45 -15.89
C THR A 64 -14.67 -2.83 -14.76
N VAL A 65 -15.01 -1.61 -14.32
CA VAL A 65 -14.36 -0.95 -13.18
C VAL A 65 -14.51 -1.81 -11.93
N ARG A 66 -15.73 -2.27 -11.61
CA ARG A 66 -15.99 -3.12 -10.44
C ARG A 66 -15.22 -4.45 -10.49
N SER A 67 -15.27 -5.16 -11.62
CA SER A 67 -14.57 -6.43 -11.77
C SER A 67 -13.05 -6.27 -11.78
N ARG A 68 -12.53 -5.19 -12.36
CA ARG A 68 -11.10 -4.89 -12.36
C ARG A 68 -10.61 -4.49 -10.97
N LEU A 69 -11.33 -3.65 -10.23
CA LEU A 69 -11.02 -3.33 -8.83
C LEU A 69 -10.94 -4.59 -7.95
N HIS A 70 -11.91 -5.49 -8.11
CA HIS A 70 -11.90 -6.75 -7.36
C HIS A 70 -10.63 -7.56 -7.64
N ARG A 71 -10.26 -7.73 -8.92
CA ARG A 71 -9.04 -8.46 -9.30
C ARG A 71 -7.77 -7.75 -8.85
N ALA A 72 -7.70 -6.43 -9.02
CA ALA A 72 -6.56 -5.62 -8.60
C ALA A 72 -6.31 -5.72 -7.09
N ARG A 73 -7.37 -5.67 -6.27
CA ARG A 73 -7.27 -5.88 -4.81
C ARG A 73 -6.79 -7.29 -4.48
N GLY A 74 -7.30 -8.31 -5.16
CA GLY A 74 -6.84 -9.69 -4.98
C GLY A 74 -5.35 -9.84 -5.27
N HIS A 75 -4.89 -9.33 -6.41
CA HIS A 75 -3.47 -9.35 -6.78
C HIS A 75 -2.61 -8.59 -5.77
N LEU A 76 -3.03 -7.40 -5.32
CA LEU A 76 -2.33 -6.65 -4.29
C LEU A 76 -2.18 -7.44 -2.98
N MET A 77 -3.23 -8.14 -2.55
CA MET A 77 -3.20 -8.98 -1.35
C MET A 77 -2.24 -10.18 -1.52
N GLU A 78 -2.20 -10.80 -2.69
CA GLU A 78 -1.28 -11.90 -3.00
C GLU A 78 0.18 -11.44 -2.97
N GLU A 79 0.46 -10.26 -3.53
CA GLU A 79 1.80 -9.66 -3.53
C GLU A 79 2.25 -9.28 -2.11
N LEU A 80 1.38 -8.64 -1.33
CA LEU A 80 1.66 -8.32 0.07
C LEU A 80 1.96 -9.57 0.90
N LYS A 81 1.14 -10.62 0.73
CA LYS A 81 1.37 -11.90 1.41
C LYS A 81 2.71 -12.53 1.01
N SER A 82 3.08 -12.43 -0.26
CA SER A 82 4.35 -12.95 -0.76
C SER A 82 5.55 -12.21 -0.16
N LEU A 83 5.45 -10.89 0.03
CA LEU A 83 6.48 -10.07 0.67
C LEU A 83 6.58 -10.33 2.18
N ASP A 84 5.47 -10.58 2.87
CA ASP A 84 5.46 -10.93 4.30
C ASP A 84 6.16 -12.28 4.54
N LEU A 85 5.92 -13.27 3.66
CA LEU A 85 6.60 -14.57 3.72
C LEU A 85 8.12 -14.46 3.48
N GLN A 86 8.56 -13.48 2.68
CA GLN A 86 9.98 -13.22 2.43
C GLN A 86 10.65 -12.51 3.62
N THR A 87 9.95 -11.59 4.27
CA THR A 87 10.46 -10.83 5.42
C THR A 87 10.74 -11.74 6.64
N GLY A 88 9.94 -12.80 6.84
CA GLY A 88 10.16 -13.78 7.91
C GLY A 88 11.48 -14.56 7.82
N SER A 89 12.20 -14.47 6.69
CA SER A 89 13.51 -15.09 6.47
C SER A 89 14.71 -14.14 6.63
N ASP A 90 14.49 -12.83 6.73
CA ASP A 90 15.55 -11.79 6.77
C ASP A 90 15.76 -11.17 8.17
N SER A 91 15.28 -11.84 9.24
CA SER A 91 15.47 -11.45 10.65
C SER A 91 16.95 -11.41 11.13
N SER A 92 17.93 -11.44 10.23
CA SER A 92 19.37 -11.29 10.51
C SER A 92 19.95 -9.93 10.12
N ARG A 93 19.14 -8.96 9.65
CA ARG A 93 19.64 -7.61 9.36
C ARG A 93 19.36 -6.67 10.53
N ASN A 94 20.18 -6.79 11.58
CA ASN A 94 20.41 -5.72 12.53
C ASN A 94 21.04 -4.53 11.78
N PRO A 95 20.38 -3.36 11.65
CA PRO A 95 21.11 -2.15 11.35
C PRO A 95 21.65 -1.64 12.69
N SER A 96 22.81 -2.16 13.08
CA SER A 96 23.72 -1.45 13.98
C SER A 96 24.05 -0.12 13.31
N THR A 97 23.21 0.89 13.56
CA THR A 97 23.48 2.26 13.15
C THR A 97 24.49 2.81 14.15
N LEU A 98 25.75 2.53 13.82
CA LEU A 98 26.91 3.43 13.87
C LEU A 98 26.78 4.67 14.77
N ALA A 99 27.56 4.64 15.86
CA ALA A 99 28.47 5.67 16.41
C ALA A 99 28.01 7.14 16.49
#